data_AF-A0A7W1CUB3-F1
#
_entry.id   AF-A0A7W1CUB3-F1
#
_cell.length_a   1.000
_cell.length_b   1.000
_cell.length_c   1.000
_cell.angle_alpha   90.00
_cell.angle_beta   90.00
_cell.angle_gamma   90.00
#
_symmetry.space_group_name_H-M   'P 1'
#
loop_
_entity.id
_entity.type
_entity.pdbx_description
1 polymer ?
#
loop_
_entity_poly.entity_id
_entity_poly.type
_entity_poly.pdbx_seq_one_letter_code
_entity_poly.pdbx_strand_id
1 'polypeptide(L)'
;MIKRSAKPQPPATRSSWAVPLFFLAAFGLGVVTTWLVMRGSPNDSARPVIQSFLPPGSVPSPPLPAPGASPAAAAPPDVSQLAPADAARTLGNWNYDRQNWPHAIEHYKEAIARGADNADVRTDLGNCFRFLGQPEKALEQYGIAQKQDPQHENSLFNQISLFAQVLHDHARAETAARDFIARFPQSPRAESARQLVLPREKSGTPSSQP
;
A
#
# COMPACT_ATOMS: atom_id res chain seq x y z
N MET A 1 -43.52 -70.37 14.54
CA MET A 1 -43.01 -69.08 14.00
C MET A 1 -44.05 -68.00 14.26
N ILE A 2 -43.86 -67.21 15.33
CA ILE A 2 -43.46 -65.78 15.38
C ILE A 2 -44.69 -64.88 15.64
N LYS A 3 -44.82 -64.48 16.92
CA LYS A 3 -45.70 -63.44 17.45
C LYS A 3 -45.34 -62.08 16.85
N ARG A 4 -46.32 -61.30 16.39
CA ARG A 4 -46.13 -59.88 16.03
C ARG A 4 -46.68 -59.00 17.15
N SER A 5 -45.77 -58.43 17.94
CA SER A 5 -46.03 -57.45 18.97
C SER A 5 -46.26 -56.07 18.36
N ALA A 6 -47.28 -55.36 18.85
CA ALA A 6 -47.56 -53.97 18.52
C ALA A 6 -46.45 -53.02 19.03
N LYS A 7 -46.20 -51.92 18.30
CA LYS A 7 -45.43 -50.77 18.78
C LYS A 7 -46.17 -49.45 18.50
N PRO A 8 -45.95 -48.42 19.32
CA PRO A 8 -46.90 -47.34 19.58
C PRO A 8 -46.69 -46.12 18.68
N GLN A 9 -47.76 -45.34 18.49
CA GLN A 9 -47.71 -44.04 17.83
C GLN A 9 -47.04 -42.97 18.72
N PRO A 10 -46.24 -42.05 18.16
CA PRO A 10 -45.71 -40.90 18.88
C PRO A 10 -46.80 -39.81 19.06
N PRO A 11 -46.78 -39.03 20.17
CA PRO A 11 -47.74 -37.97 20.39
C PRO A 11 -47.49 -36.74 19.50
N ALA A 12 -48.59 -36.03 19.20
CA ALA A 12 -48.66 -34.85 18.36
C ALA A 12 -47.77 -33.69 18.85
N THR A 13 -47.03 -33.08 17.93
CA THR A 13 -46.27 -31.85 18.15
C THR A 13 -47.23 -30.66 18.33
N ARG A 14 -47.35 -30.15 19.57
CA ARG A 14 -47.98 -28.84 19.81
C ARG A 14 -47.00 -27.74 19.41
N SER A 15 -47.41 -26.93 18.44
CA SER A 15 -46.86 -25.62 18.11
C SER A 15 -46.88 -24.71 19.35
N SER A 16 -45.72 -24.18 19.72
CA SER A 16 -45.59 -23.10 20.69
C SER A 16 -44.92 -21.90 20.01
N TRP A 17 -45.74 -20.98 19.51
CA TRP A 17 -45.33 -19.59 19.35
C TRP A 17 -45.19 -18.99 20.75
N ALA A 18 -43.95 -18.88 21.24
CA ALA A 18 -43.62 -18.08 22.41
C ALA A 18 -42.28 -17.42 22.15
N VAL A 19 -42.32 -16.15 21.75
CA VAL A 19 -41.18 -15.24 21.82
C VAL A 19 -41.14 -14.70 23.25
N PRO A 20 -40.10 -14.96 24.05
CA PRO A 20 -39.85 -14.16 25.23
C PRO A 20 -39.08 -12.90 24.81
N LEU A 21 -39.78 -11.77 24.87
CA LEU A 21 -39.21 -10.44 25.01
C LEU A 21 -38.23 -10.43 26.19
N PHE A 22 -36.94 -10.43 25.91
CA PHE A 22 -35.89 -10.01 26.85
C PHE A 22 -35.02 -8.95 26.16
N PHE A 23 -35.49 -7.71 26.16
CA PHE A 23 -34.67 -6.55 25.76
C PHE A 23 -34.84 -5.32 26.67
N LEU A 24 -35.27 -5.51 27.91
CA LEU A 24 -35.36 -4.41 28.86
C LEU A 24 -34.73 -4.80 30.19
N ALA A 25 -33.43 -4.54 30.33
CA ALA A 25 -32.79 -4.02 31.54
C ALA A 25 -31.25 -4.09 31.46
N ALA A 26 -30.61 -3.37 30.52
CA ALA A 26 -29.16 -3.11 30.62
C ALA A 26 -28.64 -1.92 29.79
N PHE A 27 -29.48 -0.97 29.36
CA PHE A 27 -29.04 0.13 28.48
C PHE A 27 -29.41 1.54 28.97
N GLY A 28 -29.91 1.68 30.21
CA GLY A 28 -30.35 2.97 30.75
C GLY A 28 -29.28 3.78 31.48
N LEU A 29 -28.26 3.14 32.07
CA LEU A 29 -27.32 3.82 32.97
C LEU A 29 -26.03 4.32 32.27
N GLY A 30 -25.60 3.69 31.17
CA GLY A 30 -24.38 4.10 30.46
C GLY A 30 -24.57 5.35 29.58
N VAL A 31 -25.78 5.56 29.05
CA VAL A 31 -26.03 6.69 28.13
C VAL A 31 -26.07 8.03 28.90
N VAL A 32 -26.52 8.02 30.15
CA VAL A 32 -26.59 9.24 30.98
C VAL A 32 -25.20 9.68 31.44
N THR A 33 -24.31 8.75 31.80
CA THR A 33 -22.94 9.09 32.20
C THR A 33 -22.11 9.59 31.01
N THR A 34 -22.30 9.04 29.81
CA THR A 34 -21.64 9.53 28.59
C THR A 34 -22.19 10.90 28.13
N TRP A 35 -23.48 11.17 28.29
CA TRP A 35 -24.08 12.45 27.88
C TRP A 35 -23.77 13.62 28.83
N LEU A 36 -23.54 13.35 30.13
CA LEU A 36 -23.18 14.38 31.11
C LEU A 36 -21.71 14.84 31.00
N VAL A 37 -20.80 13.98 30.54
CA VAL A 37 -19.38 14.33 30.36
C VAL A 37 -19.14 15.20 29.12
N MET A 38 -20.05 15.19 28.14
CA MET A 38 -19.91 15.99 26.90
C MET A 38 -20.53 17.40 26.98
N ARG A 39 -21.08 17.83 28.12
CA ARG A 39 -21.85 19.09 28.22
C ARG A 39 -21.20 20.24 29.00
N GLY A 40 -19.92 20.17 29.35
CA GLY A 40 -19.28 21.24 30.12
C GLY A 40 -17.79 21.43 29.85
N SER A 41 -17.45 22.40 29.02
CA SER A 41 -16.23 23.21 29.14
C SER A 41 -16.38 24.49 28.31
N PRO A 42 -16.89 25.60 28.88
CA PRO A 42 -16.73 26.91 28.29
C PRO A 42 -15.33 27.41 28.62
N ASN A 43 -14.37 27.14 27.73
CA ASN A 43 -13.12 27.89 27.72
C ASN A 43 -13.34 29.18 26.91
N ASP A 44 -14.06 30.12 27.53
CA ASP A 44 -13.97 31.54 27.17
C ASP A 44 -12.65 32.07 27.70
N SER A 45 -11.61 31.92 26.90
CA SER A 45 -10.45 32.80 26.96
C SER A 45 -10.42 33.58 25.66
N ALA A 46 -11.13 34.72 25.68
CA ALA A 46 -11.08 35.72 24.64
C ALA A 46 -9.61 36.12 24.39
N ARG A 47 -9.03 35.59 23.31
CA ARG A 47 -7.82 36.16 22.73
C ARG A 47 -8.23 37.48 22.06
N PRO A 48 -7.52 38.60 22.29
CA PRO A 48 -7.78 39.78 21.51
C PRO A 48 -7.46 39.46 20.05
N VAL A 49 -8.47 39.58 19.18
CA VAL A 49 -8.26 39.59 17.73
C VAL A 49 -7.51 40.89 17.43
N ILE A 50 -6.19 40.81 17.28
CA ILE A 50 -5.43 41.85 16.60
C ILE A 50 -5.92 41.81 15.15
N GLN A 51 -6.82 42.73 14.81
CA GLN A 51 -7.25 42.94 13.44
C GLN A 51 -6.07 43.58 12.70
N SER A 52 -5.18 42.75 12.15
CA SER A 52 -4.14 43.21 11.25
C SER A 52 -4.81 43.76 10.00
N PHE A 53 -4.86 45.08 9.87
CA PHE A 53 -5.18 45.74 8.61
C PHE A 53 -4.12 45.34 7.58
N LEU A 54 -4.48 44.42 6.68
CA LEU A 54 -3.70 44.13 5.49
C LEU A 54 -4.12 45.11 4.39
N PRO A 55 -3.17 45.80 3.72
CA PRO A 55 -3.49 46.61 2.56
C PRO A 55 -4.02 45.71 1.43
N PRO A 56 -4.98 46.19 0.62
CA PRO A 56 -5.50 45.41 -0.50
C PRO A 56 -4.36 45.09 -1.48
N GLY A 57 -4.07 43.80 -1.68
CA GLY A 57 -3.04 43.32 -2.60
C GLY A 57 -2.05 42.30 -2.04
N SER A 58 -2.12 41.96 -0.75
CA SER A 58 -1.26 40.91 -0.17
C SER A 58 -1.93 39.53 -0.26
N VAL A 59 -1.56 38.75 -1.27
CA VAL A 59 -1.78 37.29 -1.24
C VAL A 59 -0.88 36.71 -0.14
N PRO A 60 -1.42 36.03 0.89
CA PRO A 60 -0.57 35.42 1.91
C PRO A 60 0.23 34.29 1.27
N SER A 61 1.56 34.43 1.24
CA SER A 61 2.45 33.32 0.96
C SER A 61 2.17 32.20 1.97
N PRO A 62 2.09 30.93 1.54
CA PRO A 62 1.90 29.84 2.49
C PRO A 62 3.06 29.82 3.50
N PRO A 63 2.79 29.55 4.78
CA PRO A 63 3.84 29.51 5.80
C PRO A 63 4.84 28.41 5.44
N LEU A 64 6.13 28.75 5.50
CA LEU A 64 7.20 27.78 5.35
C LEU A 64 7.00 26.65 6.39
N PRO A 65 7.17 25.37 6.00
CA PRO A 65 7.02 24.27 6.94
C PRO A 65 8.04 24.40 8.07
N ALA A 66 7.58 24.19 9.30
CA ALA A 66 8.43 24.25 10.49
C ALA A 66 9.60 23.25 10.37
N PRO A 67 10.81 23.59 10.86
CA PRO A 67 11.94 22.66 10.88
C PRO A 67 11.54 21.43 11.71
N GLY A 68 11.50 20.25 11.09
CA GLY A 68 11.12 18.99 11.74
C GLY A 68 9.70 18.47 11.47
N ALA A 69 8.93 19.10 10.56
CA ALA A 69 7.69 18.49 10.07
C ALA A 69 8.00 17.17 9.35
N SER A 70 7.46 16.06 9.85
CA SER A 70 7.58 14.75 9.20
C SER A 70 7.11 14.86 7.74
N PRO A 71 7.79 14.24 6.75
CA PRO A 71 7.38 14.26 5.34
C PRO A 71 5.91 13.83 5.14
N ALA A 72 5.37 13.07 6.09
CA ALA A 72 3.99 12.64 6.13
C ALA A 72 2.95 13.77 6.31
N ALA A 73 3.33 14.95 6.80
CA ALA A 73 2.40 16.06 7.11
C ALA A 73 2.30 17.14 6.01
N ALA A 74 3.12 17.07 4.97
CA ALA A 74 3.03 18.01 3.85
C ALA A 74 1.69 17.84 3.12
N ALA A 75 1.09 18.94 2.68
CA ALA A 75 -0.09 18.89 1.81
C ALA A 75 0.27 18.28 0.43
N PRO A 76 -0.70 17.74 -0.32
CA PRO A 76 -0.48 17.39 -1.72
C PRO A 76 0.03 18.60 -2.51
N PRO A 77 0.90 18.41 -3.53
CA PRO A 77 1.35 19.49 -4.38
C PRO A 77 0.17 20.10 -5.16
N ASP A 78 0.26 21.40 -5.44
CA ASP A 78 -0.67 22.03 -6.37
C ASP A 78 -0.38 21.54 -7.79
N VAL A 79 -1.37 20.86 -8.38
CA VAL A 79 -1.30 20.30 -9.74
C VAL A 79 -2.24 21.02 -10.72
N SER A 80 -2.83 22.16 -10.31
CA SER A 80 -3.83 22.89 -11.10
C SER A 80 -3.32 23.37 -12.46
N GLN A 81 -2.00 23.57 -12.59
CA GLN A 81 -1.35 24.05 -13.81
C GLN A 81 -0.75 22.92 -14.67
N LEU A 82 -0.85 21.65 -14.23
CA LEU A 82 -0.30 20.51 -14.96
C LEU A 82 -1.33 19.92 -15.92
N ALA A 83 -0.84 19.32 -17.01
CA ALA A 83 -1.69 18.47 -17.85
C ALA A 83 -2.26 17.32 -17.01
N PRO A 84 -3.47 16.79 -17.32
CA PRO A 84 -4.13 15.79 -16.49
C PRO A 84 -3.28 14.55 -16.20
N ALA A 85 -2.50 14.08 -17.18
CA ALA A 85 -1.61 12.94 -17.01
C ALA A 85 -0.45 13.25 -16.05
N ASP A 86 0.15 14.43 -16.16
CA ASP A 86 1.24 14.89 -15.29
C ASP A 86 0.75 15.21 -13.88
N ALA A 87 -0.47 15.76 -13.75
CA ALA A 87 -1.12 15.97 -12.47
C ALA A 87 -1.31 14.65 -11.73
N ALA A 88 -1.88 13.64 -12.40
CA ALA A 88 -2.05 12.31 -11.84
C ALA A 88 -0.71 11.65 -11.48
N ARG A 89 0.30 11.71 -12.36
CA ARG A 89 1.65 11.20 -12.07
C ARG A 89 2.27 11.88 -10.85
N THR A 90 2.14 13.20 -10.74
CA THR A 90 2.66 13.99 -9.61
C THR A 90 2.01 13.57 -8.29
N LEU A 91 0.69 13.37 -8.28
CA LEU A 91 -0.02 12.87 -7.10
C LEU A 91 0.33 11.41 -6.79
N GLY A 92 0.61 10.59 -7.81
CA GLY A 92 1.13 9.23 -7.66
C GLY A 92 2.46 9.23 -6.92
N ASN A 93 3.43 10.01 -7.40
CA ASN A 93 4.75 10.16 -6.76
C ASN A 93 4.63 10.68 -5.32
N TRP A 94 3.78 11.69 -5.08
CA TRP A 94 3.59 12.21 -3.74
C TRP A 94 3.02 11.16 -2.76
N ASN A 95 2.12 10.29 -3.21
CA ASN A 95 1.63 9.18 -2.39
C ASN A 95 2.69 8.07 -2.25
N TYR A 96 3.47 7.81 -3.29
CA TYR A 96 4.56 6.84 -3.30
C TYR A 96 5.62 7.17 -2.25
N ASP A 97 6.08 8.42 -2.21
CA ASP A 97 7.09 8.89 -1.26
C ASP A 97 6.62 8.77 0.21
N ARG A 98 5.29 8.81 0.41
CA ARG A 98 4.64 8.65 1.71
C ARG A 98 4.22 7.20 2.00
N GLN A 99 4.60 6.25 1.14
CA GLN A 99 4.27 4.84 1.24
C GLN A 99 2.75 4.56 1.26
N ASN A 100 1.94 5.49 0.76
CA ASN A 100 0.51 5.32 0.60
C ASN A 100 0.22 4.57 -0.69
N TRP A 101 0.67 3.31 -0.75
CA TRP A 101 0.64 2.47 -1.96
C TRP A 101 -0.74 2.36 -2.61
N PRO A 102 -1.86 2.21 -1.88
CA PRO A 102 -3.17 2.16 -2.51
C PRO A 102 -3.50 3.43 -3.30
N HIS A 103 -3.25 4.61 -2.74
CA HIS A 103 -3.53 5.87 -3.45
C HIS A 103 -2.52 6.13 -4.58
N ALA A 104 -1.26 5.75 -4.39
CA ALA A 104 -0.27 5.83 -5.45
C ALA A 104 -0.70 5.00 -6.67
N ILE A 105 -1.21 3.78 -6.46
CA ILE A 105 -1.75 2.92 -7.53
C ILE A 105 -2.89 3.61 -8.29
N GLU A 106 -3.86 4.18 -7.59
CA GLU A 106 -4.99 4.87 -8.23
C GLU A 106 -4.49 6.01 -9.12
N HIS A 107 -3.59 6.84 -8.62
CA HIS A 107 -3.04 7.96 -9.36
C HIS A 107 -2.13 7.54 -10.53
N TYR A 108 -1.31 6.50 -10.38
CA TYR A 108 -0.51 5.99 -11.49
C TYR A 108 -1.36 5.34 -12.59
N LYS A 109 -2.44 4.62 -12.22
CA LYS A 109 -3.39 4.08 -13.20
C LYS A 109 -4.12 5.20 -13.94
N GLU A 110 -4.49 6.27 -13.24
CA GLU A 110 -5.06 7.46 -13.88
C GLU A 110 -4.05 8.14 -14.81
N ALA A 111 -2.79 8.30 -14.39
CA ALA A 111 -1.74 8.86 -15.22
C ALA A 111 -1.59 8.08 -16.54
N ILE A 112 -1.54 6.75 -16.47
CA ILE A 112 -1.51 5.86 -17.63
C ILE A 112 -2.75 6.07 -18.52
N ALA A 113 -3.95 6.09 -17.93
CA ALA A 113 -5.19 6.29 -18.67
C ALA A 113 -5.28 7.66 -19.37
N ARG A 114 -4.59 8.67 -18.84
CA ARG A 114 -4.50 10.03 -19.40
C ARG A 114 -3.34 10.23 -20.37
N GLY A 115 -2.51 9.21 -20.60
CA GLY A 115 -1.45 9.23 -21.62
C GLY A 115 -0.02 9.26 -21.08
N ALA A 116 0.20 9.28 -19.77
CA ALA A 116 1.53 9.11 -19.17
C ALA A 116 1.85 7.62 -18.96
N ASP A 117 1.74 6.82 -20.04
CA ASP A 117 2.12 5.40 -20.04
C ASP A 117 3.56 5.24 -20.53
N ASN A 118 4.51 5.21 -19.60
CA ASN A 118 5.92 5.02 -19.88
C ASN A 118 6.59 4.09 -18.84
N ALA A 119 7.85 3.74 -19.10
CA ALA A 119 8.58 2.78 -18.30
C ALA A 119 8.75 3.22 -16.83
N ASP A 120 8.95 4.51 -16.57
CA ASP A 120 9.06 5.05 -15.20
C ASP A 120 7.74 4.84 -14.43
N VAL A 121 6.62 5.31 -14.98
CA VAL A 121 5.29 5.20 -14.34
C VAL A 121 4.89 3.74 -14.13
N ARG A 122 5.16 2.87 -15.12
CA ARG A 122 4.94 1.42 -14.99
C ARG A 122 5.81 0.81 -13.91
N THR A 123 7.06 1.25 -13.77
CA THR A 123 7.97 0.78 -12.73
C THR A 123 7.50 1.19 -11.34
N ASP A 124 7.07 2.43 -11.17
CA ASP A 124 6.57 2.92 -9.89
C ASP A 124 5.26 2.23 -9.49
N LEU A 125 4.35 2.02 -10.45
CA LEU A 125 3.15 1.22 -10.24
C LEU A 125 3.50 -0.22 -9.83
N GLY A 126 4.51 -0.82 -10.47
CA GLY A 126 5.01 -2.15 -10.10
C GLY A 126 5.56 -2.20 -8.67
N ASN A 127 6.30 -1.16 -8.27
CA ASN A 127 6.81 -1.03 -6.90
C ASN A 127 5.66 -0.94 -5.87
N CYS A 128 4.60 -0.19 -6.15
CA CYS A 128 3.44 -0.16 -5.26
C CYS A 128 2.80 -1.54 -5.08
N PHE A 129 2.63 -2.30 -6.16
CA PHE A 129 2.10 -3.67 -6.07
C PHE A 129 3.04 -4.58 -5.27
N ARG A 130 4.35 -4.47 -5.48
CA ARG A 130 5.36 -5.20 -4.69
C ARG A 130 5.20 -4.93 -3.19
N PHE A 131 5.11 -3.66 -2.79
CA PHE A 131 4.99 -3.29 -1.37
C PHE A 131 3.66 -3.67 -0.74
N LEU A 132 2.61 -3.87 -1.54
CA LEU A 132 1.34 -4.43 -1.10
C LEU A 132 1.30 -5.97 -1.11
N GLY A 133 2.43 -6.65 -1.34
CA GLY A 133 2.48 -8.11 -1.37
C GLY A 133 1.77 -8.72 -2.59
N GLN A 134 1.73 -8.00 -3.72
CA GLN A 134 1.15 -8.46 -4.99
C GLN A 134 2.26 -8.64 -6.04
N PRO A 135 3.19 -9.61 -5.86
CA PRO A 135 4.38 -9.73 -6.70
C PRO A 135 4.07 -10.06 -8.16
N GLU A 136 2.99 -10.79 -8.46
CA GLU A 136 2.61 -11.12 -9.84
C GLU A 136 2.24 -9.85 -10.63
N LYS A 137 1.46 -8.96 -10.01
CA LYS A 137 1.11 -7.66 -10.61
C LYS A 137 2.33 -6.76 -10.77
N ALA A 138 3.25 -6.79 -9.80
CA ALA A 138 4.51 -6.06 -9.91
C ALA A 138 5.32 -6.54 -11.13
N LEU A 139 5.48 -7.85 -11.31
CA LEU A 139 6.15 -8.43 -12.47
C LEU A 139 5.49 -8.06 -13.80
N GLU A 140 4.16 -8.04 -13.85
CA GLU A 140 3.42 -7.59 -15.02
C GLU A 140 3.82 -6.16 -15.41
N GLN A 141 3.79 -5.23 -14.45
CA GLN A 141 4.11 -3.82 -14.74
C GLN A 141 5.58 -3.63 -15.10
N TYR A 142 6.50 -4.29 -14.40
CA TYR A 142 7.92 -4.25 -14.79
C TYR A 142 8.16 -4.85 -16.18
N GLY A 143 7.42 -5.90 -16.54
CA GLY A 143 7.48 -6.51 -17.87
C GLY A 143 6.97 -5.56 -18.95
N ILE A 144 5.92 -4.78 -18.68
CA ILE A 144 5.44 -3.73 -19.59
C ILE A 144 6.51 -2.64 -19.73
N ALA A 145 7.08 -2.16 -18.62
CA ALA A 145 8.16 -1.17 -18.64
C ALA A 145 9.36 -1.64 -19.50
N GLN A 146 9.78 -2.89 -19.35
CA GLN A 146 10.88 -3.47 -20.13
C GLN A 146 10.55 -3.64 -21.62
N LYS A 147 9.27 -3.86 -21.98
CA LYS A 147 8.84 -3.88 -23.38
C LYS A 147 8.84 -2.49 -24.01
N GLN A 148 8.48 -1.46 -23.24
CA GLN A 148 8.49 -0.07 -23.68
C GLN A 148 9.92 0.47 -23.82
N ASP A 149 10.77 0.17 -22.83
CA ASP A 149 12.16 0.60 -22.81
C ASP A 149 13.09 -0.53 -22.31
N PRO A 150 13.72 -1.26 -23.25
CA PRO A 150 14.74 -2.25 -22.94
C PRO A 150 16.08 -1.65 -22.45
N GLN A 151 16.18 -0.35 -22.16
CA GLN A 151 17.31 0.25 -21.45
C GLN A 151 16.89 0.83 -20.09
N HIS A 152 15.65 0.60 -19.68
CA HIS A 152 15.16 1.05 -18.39
C HIS A 152 15.75 0.21 -17.24
N GLU A 153 16.89 0.65 -16.70
CA GLU A 153 17.66 -0.09 -15.70
C GLU A 153 16.82 -0.43 -14.45
N ASN A 154 15.99 0.51 -13.97
CA ASN A 154 15.23 0.36 -12.74
C ASN A 154 14.23 -0.81 -12.78
N SER A 155 13.51 -1.01 -13.89
CA SER A 155 12.50 -2.08 -13.97
C SER A 155 13.16 -3.46 -14.00
N LEU A 156 14.27 -3.63 -14.72
CA LEU A 156 14.98 -4.91 -14.74
C LEU A 156 15.59 -5.22 -13.36
N PHE A 157 16.21 -4.22 -12.72
CA PHE A 157 16.76 -4.41 -11.38
C PHE A 157 15.68 -4.74 -10.34
N ASN A 158 14.50 -4.13 -10.47
CA ASN A 158 13.36 -4.43 -9.61
C ASN A 158 12.81 -5.85 -9.83
N GLN A 159 12.80 -6.36 -11.08
CA GLN A 159 12.47 -7.76 -11.36
C GLN A 159 13.46 -8.72 -10.69
N ILE A 160 14.77 -8.48 -10.82
CA ILE A 160 15.81 -9.29 -10.16
C ILE A 160 15.57 -9.34 -8.66
N SER A 161 15.39 -8.16 -8.05
CA SER A 161 15.15 -8.04 -6.61
C SER A 161 13.89 -8.78 -6.17
N LEU A 162 12.82 -8.68 -6.96
CA LEU A 162 11.55 -9.35 -6.67
C LEU A 162 11.68 -10.88 -6.76
N PHE A 163 12.37 -11.41 -7.78
CA PHE A 163 12.66 -12.84 -7.87
C PHE A 163 13.50 -13.34 -6.70
N ALA A 164 14.58 -12.63 -6.37
CA ALA A 164 15.52 -13.07 -5.34
C ALA A 164 14.93 -12.99 -3.92
N GLN A 165 14.25 -11.88 -3.60
CA GLN A 165 13.91 -11.53 -2.21
C GLN A 165 12.47 -11.88 -1.82
N VAL A 166 11.53 -11.82 -2.77
CA VAL A 166 10.11 -11.99 -2.45
C VAL A 166 9.60 -13.35 -2.94
N LEU A 167 9.94 -13.72 -4.17
CA LEU A 167 9.49 -14.99 -4.76
C LEU A 167 10.44 -16.16 -4.48
N HIS A 168 11.66 -15.87 -4.02
CA HIS A 168 12.73 -16.86 -3.83
C HIS A 168 13.00 -17.73 -5.07
N ASP A 169 12.73 -17.19 -6.26
CA ASP A 169 12.99 -17.83 -7.55
C ASP A 169 14.42 -17.50 -8.00
N HIS A 170 15.38 -18.26 -7.45
CA HIS A 170 16.80 -18.06 -7.72
C HIS A 170 17.16 -18.23 -9.20
N ALA A 171 16.49 -19.14 -9.92
CA ALA A 171 16.78 -19.39 -11.33
C ALA A 171 16.40 -18.18 -12.20
N ARG A 172 15.22 -17.58 -11.97
CA ARG A 172 14.81 -16.36 -12.67
C ARG A 172 15.64 -15.16 -12.23
N ALA A 173 15.97 -15.05 -10.95
CA ALA A 173 16.84 -14.00 -10.44
C ALA A 173 18.22 -14.03 -11.14
N GLU A 174 18.86 -15.19 -11.22
CA GLU A 174 20.13 -15.37 -11.92
C GLU A 174 20.04 -15.03 -13.41
N THR A 175 18.98 -15.48 -14.07
CA THR A 175 18.77 -15.22 -15.50
C THR A 175 18.62 -13.74 -15.77
N ALA A 176 17.79 -13.05 -14.99
CA ALA A 176 17.62 -11.60 -15.09
C ALA A 176 18.90 -10.84 -14.70
N ALA A 177 19.65 -11.32 -13.69
CA ALA A 177 20.92 -10.72 -13.30
C ALA A 177 21.98 -10.81 -14.40
N ARG A 178 22.07 -11.95 -15.10
CA ARG A 178 22.94 -12.09 -16.29
C ARG A 178 22.56 -11.10 -17.39
N ASP A 179 21.27 -10.95 -17.68
CA ASP A 179 20.77 -9.96 -18.64
C ASP A 179 21.12 -8.52 -18.22
N PHE A 180 20.94 -8.19 -16.95
CA PHE A 180 21.27 -6.88 -16.40
C PHE A 180 22.75 -6.53 -16.51
N ILE A 181 23.66 -7.45 -16.17
CA ILE A 181 25.11 -7.23 -16.28
C ILE A 181 25.51 -7.05 -17.74
N ALA A 182 24.89 -7.80 -18.67
CA ALA A 182 25.16 -7.66 -20.10
C ALA A 182 24.71 -6.31 -20.65
N ARG A 183 23.55 -5.80 -20.23
CA ARG A 183 22.96 -4.54 -20.70
C ARG A 183 23.53 -3.31 -20.00
N PHE A 184 23.87 -3.42 -18.72
CA PHE A 184 24.28 -2.31 -17.86
C PHE A 184 25.63 -2.59 -17.15
N PRO A 185 26.71 -2.88 -17.89
CA PRO A 185 27.99 -3.29 -17.28
C PRO A 185 28.62 -2.22 -16.38
N GLN A 186 28.29 -0.94 -16.63
CA GLN A 186 28.78 0.22 -15.87
C GLN A 186 27.81 0.69 -14.78
N SER A 187 26.64 0.05 -14.63
CA SER A 187 25.69 0.44 -13.57
C SER A 187 26.32 0.21 -12.20
N PRO A 188 26.15 1.13 -11.23
CA PRO A 188 26.56 0.91 -9.85
C PRO A 188 25.83 -0.28 -9.20
N ARG A 189 24.70 -0.71 -9.77
CA ARG A 189 23.93 -1.88 -9.32
C ARG A 189 24.38 -3.19 -9.96
N ALA A 190 25.29 -3.14 -10.95
CA ALA A 190 25.81 -4.33 -11.61
C ALA A 190 26.52 -5.27 -10.62
N GLU A 191 27.17 -4.73 -9.59
CA GLU A 191 27.83 -5.56 -8.58
C GLU A 191 26.84 -6.39 -7.77
N SER A 192 25.72 -5.79 -7.34
CA SER A 192 24.64 -6.51 -6.68
C SER A 192 24.06 -7.61 -7.56
N ALA A 193 23.95 -7.37 -8.87
CA ALA A 193 23.53 -8.40 -9.82
C ALA A 193 24.59 -9.53 -9.97
N ARG A 194 25.89 -9.20 -9.96
CA ARG A 194 26.97 -10.22 -10.04
C ARG A 194 26.93 -11.19 -8.87
N GLN A 195 26.67 -10.70 -7.65
CA GLN A 195 26.57 -11.54 -6.46
C GLN A 195 25.52 -12.65 -6.59
N LEU A 196 24.44 -12.41 -7.35
CA LEU A 196 23.40 -13.41 -7.58
C LEU A 196 23.82 -14.51 -8.55
N VAL A 197 24.83 -14.27 -9.39
CA VAL A 197 25.30 -15.20 -10.44
C VAL A 197 26.53 -15.99 -9.97
N LEU A 198 27.20 -15.56 -8.89
CA LEU A 198 28.35 -16.28 -8.36
C LEU A 198 27.94 -17.70 -7.92
N PRO A 199 28.77 -18.72 -8.19
CA PRO A 199 28.58 -20.02 -7.58
C PRO A 199 28.52 -19.85 -6.07
N ARG A 200 27.46 -20.35 -5.42
CA ARG A 200 27.45 -20.43 -3.96
C ARG A 200 28.63 -21.29 -3.58
N GLU A 201 29.67 -20.71 -2.99
CA GLU A 201 30.76 -21.50 -2.44
C GLU A 201 30.14 -22.57 -1.55
N LYS A 202 30.56 -23.82 -1.75
CA LYS A 202 30.13 -24.93 -0.90
C LYS A 202 30.54 -24.55 0.51
N SER A 203 29.59 -24.03 1.29
CA SER A 203 29.75 -23.76 2.71
C SER A 203 30.34 -25.02 3.32
N GLY A 204 31.58 -24.90 3.81
CA GLY A 204 32.43 -26.04 4.14
C GLY A 204 31.71 -27.03 5.05
N THR A 205 31.63 -28.28 4.61
CA THR A 205 31.73 -29.39 5.56
C THR A 205 33.09 -29.25 6.23
N PRO A 206 33.18 -29.08 7.56
CA PRO A 206 34.45 -29.29 8.24
C PRO A 206 34.80 -30.75 8.00
N SER A 207 35.83 -30.97 7.18
CA SER A 207 36.48 -32.27 7.10
C SER A 207 37.06 -32.55 8.48
N SER A 208 36.30 -33.26 9.32
CA SER A 208 36.87 -34.01 10.44
C SER A 208 37.82 -35.05 9.84
N GLN A 209 39.09 -34.67 9.77
CA GLN A 209 40.19 -35.59 9.52
C GLN A 209 40.49 -36.40 10.80
N PRO A 210 41.03 -37.61 10.63
CA PRO A 210 40.75 -38.78 11.48
C PRO A 210 41.36 -38.75 12.88
#